data_AF-A0A645HZR4-F1
#
_entry.id   AF-A0A645HZR4-F1
#
_cell.length_a   1.000
_cell.length_b   1.000
_cell.length_c   1.000
_cell.angle_alpha   90.00
_cell.angle_beta   90.00
_cell.angle_gamma   90.00
#
_symmetry.space_group_name_H-M   'P 1'
#
loop_
_entity.id
_entity.type
_entity.pdbx_description
1 polymer ?
#
loop_
_entity_poly.entity_id
_entity_poly.type
_entity_poly.pdbx_seq_one_letter_code
_entity_poly.pdbx_strand_id
1 'polypeptide(L)'
;MSMVTDPNRQRRTDPGNPDICNVFSMHKIFTPAEDVATINAECRKAGIGCVDCKKKLAENMNQYFAPLREKRAALSQNPAEVWDILQTGAKRASVIAEQTMAEVRKAIDLPA
;
A
#
# COMPACT_ATOMS: atom_id res chain seq x y z
N MET A 1 -12.44 2.26 12.11
CA MET A 1 -12.11 3.18 13.22
C MET A 1 -11.27 2.55 14.35
N SER A 2 -10.80 1.30 14.21
CA SER A 2 -10.12 0.51 15.25
C SER A 2 -8.60 0.63 15.30
N MET A 3 -7.97 1.39 14.39
CA MET A 3 -6.50 1.52 14.37
C MET A 3 -5.98 2.03 15.73
N VAL A 4 -4.94 1.37 16.23
CA VAL A 4 -4.23 1.80 17.44
C VAL A 4 -3.56 3.15 17.19
N THR A 5 -3.70 4.07 18.13
CA THR A 5 -3.06 5.41 18.12
C THR A 5 -2.00 5.47 19.21
N ASP A 6 -1.49 6.67 19.51
CA ASP A 6 -0.69 6.90 20.72
C ASP A 6 -1.45 6.41 21.98
N PRO A 7 -0.92 5.42 22.72
CA PRO A 7 -1.55 4.90 23.94
C PRO A 7 -1.67 5.92 25.07
N ASN A 8 -0.78 6.94 25.09
CA ASN A 8 -0.79 7.98 26.10
C ASN A 8 -1.89 9.01 25.87
N ARG A 9 -2.45 9.06 24.65
CA ARG A 9 -3.53 9.98 24.29
C ARG A 9 -4.90 9.34 24.55
N GLN A 10 -5.36 9.43 25.80
CA GLN A 10 -6.62 8.80 26.23
C GLN A 10 -7.85 9.64 25.89
N ARG A 11 -7.76 10.97 25.98
CA ARG A 11 -8.85 11.91 25.72
C ARG A 11 -8.54 12.80 24.54
N ARG A 12 -9.58 13.38 23.93
CA ARG A 12 -9.43 14.31 22.79
C ARG A 12 -8.55 15.51 23.13
N THR A 13 -8.68 16.04 24.34
CA THR A 13 -7.95 17.20 24.86
C THR A 13 -6.51 16.89 25.26
N ASP A 14 -6.14 15.60 25.32
CA ASP A 14 -4.78 15.21 25.66
C ASP A 14 -3.88 15.42 24.43
N PRO A 15 -2.72 16.07 24.59
CA PRO A 15 -1.68 16.11 23.57
C PRO A 15 -1.31 14.71 23.10
N GLY A 16 -1.16 14.54 21.77
CA GLY A 16 -0.67 13.28 21.19
C GLY A 16 0.78 13.34 20.80
N ASN A 17 1.39 12.16 20.68
CA ASN A 17 2.68 11.97 20.03
C ASN A 17 2.53 11.25 18.68
N PRO A 18 2.60 12.00 17.55
CA PRO A 18 2.56 11.43 16.20
C PRO A 18 3.67 10.39 15.93
N ASP A 19 4.82 10.47 16.60
CA ASP A 19 5.98 9.62 16.31
C ASP A 19 5.76 8.15 16.72
N ILE A 20 4.82 7.89 17.63
CA ILE A 20 4.45 6.54 18.09
C ILE A 20 3.04 6.12 17.64
N CYS A 21 2.40 6.93 16.80
CA CYS A 21 1.01 6.71 16.38
C CYS A 21 0.94 6.02 15.02
N ASN A 22 0.39 4.81 14.95
CA ASN A 22 0.24 4.07 13.68
C ASN A 22 -0.61 4.82 12.65
N VAL A 23 -1.62 5.58 13.10
CA VAL A 23 -2.45 6.41 12.20
C VAL A 23 -1.60 7.49 11.53
N PHE A 24 -0.68 8.12 12.27
CA PHE A 24 0.20 9.14 11.70
C PHE A 24 1.22 8.56 10.73
N SER A 25 1.76 7.36 11.01
CA SER A 25 2.62 6.65 10.06
C SER A 25 1.92 6.41 8.71
N MET A 26 0.62 6.12 8.72
CA MET A 26 -0.15 5.95 7.48
C MET A 26 -0.42 7.29 6.77
N HIS A 27 -0.60 8.39 7.51
CA HIS A 27 -0.73 9.71 6.89
C HIS A 27 0.49 10.07 6.03
N LYS A 28 1.70 9.72 6.45
CA LYS A 28 2.92 9.96 5.68
C LYS A 28 2.94 9.30 4.30
N ILE A 29 2.09 8.29 4.07
CA ILE A 29 2.00 7.54 2.81
C ILE A 29 0.82 8.04 1.98
N PHE A 30 -0.35 8.21 2.61
CA PHE A 30 -1.61 8.39 1.89
C PHE A 30 -2.13 9.82 1.87
N THR A 31 -1.54 10.74 2.65
CA THR A 31 -2.03 12.12 2.79
C THR A 31 -1.05 13.11 2.15
N PRO A 32 -1.53 14.19 1.51
CA PRO A 32 -0.66 15.24 0.97
C PRO A 32 0.29 15.82 2.02
N ALA A 33 1.51 16.20 1.62
CA ALA A 33 2.57 16.58 2.55
C ALA A 33 2.20 17.78 3.43
N GLU A 34 1.47 18.75 2.88
CA GLU A 34 0.94 19.93 3.57
C GLU A 34 -0.06 19.56 4.67
N ASP A 35 -0.91 18.57 4.40
CA ASP A 35 -1.87 18.05 5.37
C ASP A 35 -1.17 17.24 6.46
N VAL A 36 -0.12 16.47 6.12
CA VAL A 36 0.67 15.71 7.10
C VAL A 36 1.34 16.65 8.11
N ALA A 37 1.94 17.74 7.64
CA ALA A 37 2.56 18.75 8.50
C ALA A 37 1.52 19.37 9.47
N THR A 38 0.34 19.71 8.95
CA THR A 38 -0.77 20.25 9.74
C THR A 38 -1.24 19.23 10.79
N ILE A 39 -1.49 17.98 10.40
CA ILE A 39 -1.93 16.91 11.32
C ILE A 39 -0.91 16.67 12.44
N ASN A 40 0.39 16.73 12.13
CA ASN A 40 1.46 16.61 13.13
C ASN A 40 1.34 17.70 14.19
N ALA A 41 1.27 18.96 13.75
CA ALA A 41 1.16 20.11 14.63
C ALA A 41 -0.14 20.08 15.47
N GLU A 42 -1.29 19.82 14.82
CA GLU A 42 -2.60 19.77 15.47
C GLU A 42 -2.70 18.60 16.47
N CYS A 43 -2.09 17.45 16.20
CA CYS A 43 -2.09 16.32 17.13
C CYS A 43 -1.31 16.64 18.41
N ARG A 44 -0.13 17.28 18.27
CA ARG A 44 0.73 17.64 19.41
C ARG A 44 0.10 18.68 20.34
N LYS A 45 -0.72 19.59 19.82
CA LYS A 45 -1.43 20.59 20.63
C LYS A 45 -2.89 20.23 20.97
N ALA A 46 -3.29 18.97 20.73
CA ALA A 46 -4.66 18.49 20.91
C ALA A 46 -5.75 19.25 20.11
N GLY A 47 -5.37 19.88 18.99
CA GLY A 47 -6.29 20.59 18.08
C GLY A 47 -7.16 19.68 17.22
N ILE A 48 -6.71 18.44 16.94
CA ILE A 48 -7.48 17.41 16.20
C ILE A 48 -7.68 16.14 17.01
N GLY A 49 -8.91 15.61 17.08
CA GLY A 49 -9.20 14.35 17.76
C GLY A 49 -8.74 13.12 16.98
N CYS A 50 -8.42 12.02 17.67
CA CYS A 50 -8.02 10.75 17.03
C CYS A 50 -9.07 10.21 16.05
N VAL A 51 -10.36 10.41 16.34
CA VAL A 51 -11.45 10.01 15.46
C VAL A 51 -11.43 10.81 14.15
N ASP A 52 -11.30 12.13 14.24
CA ASP A 52 -11.31 13.01 13.07
C ASP A 52 -10.05 12.82 12.22
N CYS A 53 -8.90 12.64 12.87
CA CYS A 53 -7.64 12.25 12.24
C CYS A 53 -7.79 10.94 11.42
N LYS A 54 -8.39 9.90 12.02
CA LYS A 54 -8.68 8.63 11.31
C LYS A 54 -9.66 8.79 10.16
N LYS A 55 -10.66 9.69 10.26
CA LYS A 55 -11.60 9.96 9.17
C LYS A 55 -10.89 10.58 7.98
N LYS A 56 -10.05 11.60 8.22
CA LYS A 56 -9.24 12.23 7.17
C LYS A 56 -8.30 11.21 6.51
N LEU A 57 -7.66 10.33 7.29
CA LEU A 57 -6.87 9.24 6.74
C LEU A 57 -7.71 8.32 5.84
N ALA A 58 -8.88 7.90 6.32
CA ALA A 58 -9.74 6.96 5.59
C ALA A 58 -10.23 7.55 4.26
N GLU A 59 -10.56 8.85 4.24
CA GLU A 59 -10.91 9.57 3.02
C GLU A 59 -9.75 9.53 2.00
N ASN A 60 -8.56 9.93 2.43
CA ASN A 60 -7.38 9.96 1.57
C ASN A 60 -7.00 8.56 1.07
N MET A 61 -7.05 7.54 1.93
CA MET A 61 -6.84 6.15 1.52
C MET A 61 -7.89 5.69 0.50
N ASN A 62 -9.16 6.08 0.67
CA ASN A 62 -10.20 5.71 -0.27
C ASN A 62 -10.01 6.37 -1.64
N GLN A 63 -9.58 7.63 -1.68
CA GLN A 63 -9.22 8.31 -2.92
C GLN A 63 -8.01 7.63 -3.58
N TYR A 64 -6.97 7.33 -2.81
CA TYR A 64 -5.78 6.63 -3.30
C TYR A 64 -6.10 5.25 -3.90
N PHE A 65 -6.93 4.46 -3.23
CA PHE A 65 -7.28 3.10 -3.68
C PHE A 65 -8.42 3.08 -4.71
N ALA A 66 -9.15 4.17 -4.93
CA ALA A 66 -10.26 4.22 -5.90
C ALA A 66 -9.87 3.72 -7.30
N PRO A 67 -8.80 4.23 -7.96
CA PRO A 67 -8.43 3.76 -9.30
C PRO A 67 -7.97 2.29 -9.31
N LEU A 68 -7.37 1.81 -8.21
CA LEU A 68 -6.96 0.41 -8.09
C LEU A 68 -8.17 -0.53 -7.95
N ARG A 69 -9.19 -0.12 -7.18
CA ARG A 69 -10.44 -0.86 -7.04
C ARG A 69 -11.22 -0.90 -8.35
N GLU A 70 -11.26 0.22 -9.09
CA GLU A 70 -11.89 0.28 -10.41
C GLU A 70 -11.22 -0.67 -11.40
N LYS A 71 -9.87 -0.62 -11.53
CA LYS A 71 -9.12 -1.55 -12.37
C LYS A 71 -9.35 -3.02 -11.98
N ARG A 72 -9.33 -3.32 -10.68
CA ARG A 72 -9.62 -4.66 -10.19
C ARG A 72 -11.04 -5.10 -10.55
N ALA A 73 -12.03 -4.21 -10.43
CA ALA A 73 -13.41 -4.50 -10.77
C ALA A 73 -13.55 -4.81 -12.27
N ALA A 74 -12.93 -4.02 -13.14
CA ALA A 74 -12.90 -4.28 -14.58
C ALA A 74 -12.27 -5.66 -14.90
N LEU A 75 -11.09 -5.96 -14.35
CA LEU A 75 -10.43 -7.26 -14.55
C LEU A 75 -11.26 -8.44 -14.01
N SER A 76 -12.01 -8.24 -12.91
CA SER A 76 -12.85 -9.28 -12.35
C SER A 76 -14.08 -9.62 -13.21
N GLN A 77 -14.51 -8.72 -14.09
CA GLN A 77 -15.59 -8.98 -15.05
C GLN A 77 -15.15 -9.90 -16.20
N ASN A 78 -13.83 -9.97 -16.46
CA ASN A 78 -13.27 -10.84 -17.49
C ASN A 78 -12.06 -11.63 -16.98
N PRO A 79 -12.27 -12.72 -16.20
CA PRO A 79 -11.17 -13.54 -15.69
C PRO A 79 -10.27 -14.14 -16.78
N ALA A 80 -10.78 -14.33 -18.01
CA ALA A 80 -10.00 -14.87 -19.13
C ALA A 80 -8.88 -13.91 -19.56
N GLU A 81 -9.12 -12.60 -19.51
CA GLU A 81 -8.10 -11.57 -19.79
C GLU A 81 -6.93 -11.68 -18.81
N VAL A 82 -7.21 -11.90 -17.52
CA VAL A 82 -6.16 -12.09 -16.51
C VAL A 82 -5.31 -13.31 -16.82
N TRP A 83 -5.94 -14.42 -17.23
CA TRP A 83 -5.21 -15.62 -17.64
C TRP A 83 -4.37 -15.41 -18.90
N ASP A 84 -4.86 -14.67 -19.88
CA ASP A 84 -4.12 -14.36 -21.10
C ASP A 84 -2.87 -13.50 -20.81
N ILE A 85 -3.00 -12.49 -19.94
CA ILE A 85 -1.87 -11.70 -19.45
C ILE A 85 -0.81 -12.60 -18.79
N LEU A 86 -1.23 -13.51 -17.92
CA LEU A 86 -0.34 -14.45 -17.24
C LEU A 86 0.34 -15.42 -18.22
N GLN A 87 -0.40 -15.98 -19.18
CA GLN A 87 0.14 -16.87 -20.21
C GLN A 87 1.14 -16.16 -21.11
N THR A 88 0.86 -14.91 -21.48
CA THR A 88 1.77 -14.09 -22.27
C THR A 88 3.08 -13.81 -21.51
N GLY A 89 2.97 -13.50 -20.21
CA GLY A 89 4.15 -13.37 -19.34
C GLY A 89 4.95 -14.68 -19.23
N ALA A 90 4.26 -15.80 -19.05
CA ALA A 90 4.88 -17.12 -18.98
C ALA A 90 5.62 -17.50 -20.27
N LYS A 91 5.03 -17.24 -21.44
CA LYS A 91 5.70 -17.48 -22.75
C LYS A 91 7.00 -16.69 -22.86
N ARG A 92 6.99 -15.41 -22.48
CA ARG A 92 8.20 -14.55 -22.50
C ARG A 92 9.26 -15.06 -21.52
N ALA A 93 8.85 -15.46 -20.32
CA ALA A 93 9.75 -15.98 -19.31
C ALA A 93 10.34 -17.35 -19.70
N SER A 94 9.56 -18.23 -20.35
CA SER A 94 10.01 -19.57 -20.76
C SER A 94 11.20 -19.51 -21.70
N VAL A 95 11.18 -18.58 -22.67
CA VAL A 95 12.31 -18.40 -23.60
C VAL A 95 13.61 -18.07 -22.86
N ILE A 96 13.55 -17.18 -21.86
CA ILE A 96 14.71 -16.78 -21.07
C ILE A 96 15.16 -17.95 -20.17
N ALA A 97 14.20 -18.65 -19.56
CA ALA A 97 14.48 -19.80 -18.72
C ALA A 97 15.12 -20.95 -19.50
N GLU A 98 14.64 -21.24 -20.70
CA GLU A 98 15.20 -22.27 -21.60
C GLU A 98 16.63 -21.93 -22.00
N GLN A 99 16.91 -20.67 -22.37
CA GLN A 99 18.26 -20.20 -22.64
C GLN A 99 19.19 -20.40 -21.44
N THR A 100 18.73 -20.00 -20.25
CA THR A 100 19.48 -20.14 -19.00
C THR A 100 19.75 -21.61 -18.68
N MET A 101 18.76 -22.48 -18.86
CA MET A 101 18.91 -23.92 -18.61
C MET A 101 19.86 -24.59 -19.61
N ALA A 102 19.94 -24.12 -20.85
CA ALA A 102 20.94 -24.57 -21.81
C ALA A 102 22.37 -24.23 -21.34
N GLU A 103 22.59 -23.02 -20.83
CA GLU A 103 23.87 -22.61 -20.26
C GLU A 103 24.24 -23.43 -19.02
N VAL A 104 23.27 -23.63 -18.12
CA VAL A 104 23.46 -24.45 -16.91
C VAL A 104 23.83 -25.88 -17.30
N ARG A 105 23.06 -26.54 -18.18
CA ARG A 105 23.33 -27.91 -18.62
C ARG A 105 24.71 -28.06 -19.25
N LYS A 106 25.10 -27.11 -20.09
CA LYS A 106 26.45 -27.06 -20.67
C LYS A 106 27.54 -26.93 -19.61
N ALA A 107 27.32 -26.16 -18.55
CA ALA A 107 28.31 -25.95 -17.49
C ALA A 107 28.51 -27.18 -16.59
N ILE A 108 27.54 -28.10 -16.55
CA ILE A 108 27.59 -29.32 -15.72
C ILE A 108 27.63 -30.60 -16.55
N ASP A 109 28.04 -30.50 -17.83
CA ASP A 109 28.17 -31.61 -18.77
C ASP A 109 26.91 -32.47 -18.94
N LEU A 110 25.73 -31.83 -18.87
CA LEU A 110 24.45 -32.47 -19.20
C LEU A 110 24.05 -32.18 -20.66
N PRO A 111 23.40 -33.14 -21.34
CA PRO A 111 22.82 -32.90 -22.65
C PRO A 111 21.74 -31.80 -22.58
N ALA A 112 21.61 -31.04 -23.67
CA ALA A 112 20.74 -29.87 -23.78
C ALA A 112 19.26 -30.18 -23.53
#